data_AF-A0A2S8EYS6-F1
#
_entry.id   AF-A0A2S8EYS6-F1
#
_cell.length_a   1.000
_cell.length_b   1.000
_cell.length_c   1.000
_cell.angle_alpha   90.00
_cell.angle_beta   90.00
_cell.angle_gamma   90.00
#
_symmetry.space_group_name_H-M   'P 1'
#
loop_
_entity.id
_entity.type
_entity.pdbx_description
1 polymer ?
#
loop_
_entity_poly.entity_id
_entity_poly.type
_entity_poly.pdbx_seq_one_letter_code
_entity_poly.pdbx_strand_id
1 'polypeptide(L)'
;MGAIRTLIVCSLVWVGLCSSVRADETRTWVDTNGNQVPGELVEVTDDEMVVLRVGEEEVSIPLLVFSVQDRTYLHEQLPDKVKKPTEQEVQAAKKSTQSKPNNKKSKQQLTGADLYQPPRKNQNYYLEYYCSVCYGELSSKSGVGTVCPHCGSLIMGEEDEHGNLVRGSRPPWFANIPVRLIGFLVFMVVSTAWKFRRFIPVG
;
A
#
# COMPACT_ATOMS: atom_id res chain seq x y z
N MET A 1 16.16 -47.82 -20.54
CA MET A 1 16.10 -47.55 -19.08
C MET A 1 16.78 -46.25 -18.63
N GLY A 2 17.53 -45.51 -19.48
CA GLY A 2 18.22 -44.28 -19.06
C GLY A 2 17.34 -43.05 -18.82
N ALA A 3 16.27 -42.87 -19.60
CA ALA A 3 15.44 -41.66 -19.58
C ALA A 3 14.62 -41.45 -18.28
N ILE A 4 14.28 -42.53 -17.57
CA ILE A 4 13.50 -42.45 -16.33
C ILE A 4 14.38 -41.95 -15.17
N ARG A 5 15.67 -42.32 -15.16
CA ARG A 5 16.60 -41.90 -14.11
C ARG A 5 16.96 -40.42 -14.20
N THR A 6 17.07 -39.86 -15.41
CA THR A 6 17.32 -38.42 -15.59
C THR A 6 16.12 -37.55 -15.21
N LEU A 7 14.88 -38.02 -15.42
CA LEU A 7 13.68 -37.28 -15.01
C LEU A 7 13.51 -37.21 -13.48
N ILE A 8 13.85 -38.30 -12.77
CA ILE A 8 13.79 -38.33 -11.29
C ILE A 8 14.84 -37.39 -10.68
N VAL A 9 16.07 -37.37 -11.24
CA VAL A 9 17.13 -36.49 -10.74
C VAL A 9 16.83 -35.02 -11.03
N CYS A 10 16.29 -34.67 -12.20
CA CYS A 10 15.87 -33.30 -12.49
C CYS A 10 14.70 -32.82 -11.61
N SER A 11 13.74 -33.70 -11.31
CA SER A 11 12.62 -33.40 -10.40
C SER A 11 13.11 -33.08 -8.98
N LEU A 12 14.03 -33.89 -8.45
CA LEU A 12 14.56 -33.70 -7.10
C LEU A 12 15.43 -32.44 -6.96
N VAL A 13 16.18 -32.07 -8.02
CA VAL A 13 16.98 -30.83 -8.04
C VAL A 13 16.08 -29.59 -8.10
N TRP A 14 14.91 -29.67 -8.74
CA TRP A 14 13.97 -28.55 -8.80
C TRP A 14 13.24 -28.33 -7.46
N VAL A 15 12.89 -29.39 -6.74
CA VAL A 15 12.20 -29.28 -5.44
C VAL A 15 13.13 -28.75 -4.34
N GLY A 16 14.44 -29.01 -4.44
CA GLY A 16 15.42 -28.56 -3.44
C GLY A 16 15.74 -27.05 -3.45
N LEU A 17 15.36 -26.30 -4.49
CA LEU A 17 15.77 -24.90 -4.67
C LEU A 17 14.74 -23.86 -4.19
N CYS A 18 13.57 -24.25 -3.67
CA CYS A 18 12.47 -23.31 -3.43
C CYS A 18 12.23 -22.90 -1.96
N SER A 19 13.01 -23.35 -0.98
CA SER A 19 12.61 -23.22 0.43
C SER A 19 13.65 -22.51 1.30
N SER A 20 13.99 -21.27 0.97
CA SER A 20 14.52 -20.32 1.96
C SER A 20 13.39 -19.40 2.40
N VAL A 21 12.39 -19.98 3.08
CA VAL A 21 11.42 -19.17 3.82
C VAL A 21 12.19 -18.59 4.99
N ARG A 22 12.65 -17.35 4.85
CA ARG A 22 13.04 -16.56 6.01
C ARG A 22 11.76 -16.37 6.79
N ALA A 23 11.69 -16.99 7.97
CA ALA A 23 10.68 -16.66 8.96
C ALA A 23 11.09 -15.28 9.51
N ASP A 24 10.79 -14.25 8.74
CA ASP A 24 10.88 -12.90 9.22
C ASP A 24 9.82 -12.73 10.32
N GLU A 25 10.21 -12.04 11.37
CA GLU A 25 9.44 -11.96 12.61
C GLU A 25 8.20 -11.09 12.38
N THR A 26 7.05 -11.72 12.13
CA THR A 26 5.78 -11.02 12.01
C THR A 26 5.42 -10.42 13.37
N ARG A 27 5.37 -9.09 13.44
CA ARG A 27 5.07 -8.33 14.65
C ARG A 27 3.77 -7.54 14.48
N THR A 28 3.07 -7.29 15.58
CA THR A 28 1.95 -6.35 15.61
C THR A 28 2.46 -4.95 15.95
N TRP A 29 2.32 -4.03 15.01
CA TRP A 29 2.69 -2.62 15.15
C TRP A 29 1.49 -1.82 15.68
N VAL A 30 1.72 -0.88 16.59
CA VAL A 30 0.66 -0.07 17.18
C VAL A 30 0.81 1.38 16.71
N ASP A 31 -0.27 1.98 16.23
CA ASP A 31 -0.30 3.40 15.88
C ASP A 31 -0.54 4.31 17.12
N THR A 32 -0.45 5.62 16.93
CA THR A 32 -0.72 6.64 17.96
C THR A 32 -2.18 6.69 18.40
N ASN A 33 -3.10 6.12 17.62
CA ASN A 33 -4.53 6.00 17.94
C ASN A 33 -4.85 4.68 18.67
N GLY A 34 -3.88 3.77 18.83
CA GLY A 34 -4.05 2.45 19.42
C GLY A 34 -4.52 1.36 18.44
N ASN A 35 -4.61 1.65 17.15
CA ASN A 35 -4.86 0.66 16.11
C ASN A 35 -3.66 -0.27 15.98
N GLN A 36 -3.94 -1.53 15.69
CA GLN A 36 -2.93 -2.58 15.57
C GLN A 36 -2.83 -3.05 14.12
N VAL A 37 -1.62 -3.06 13.58
CA VAL A 37 -1.31 -3.49 12.21
C VAL A 37 -0.35 -4.68 12.30
N PRO A 38 -0.80 -5.92 12.01
CA PRO A 38 0.10 -7.06 11.94
C PRO A 38 0.91 -6.98 10.64
N GLY A 39 2.24 -7.04 10.74
CA GLY A 39 3.10 -6.97 9.56
C GLY A 39 4.56 -7.27 9.83
N GLU A 40 5.27 -7.55 8.76
CA GLU A 40 6.72 -7.74 8.73
C GLU A 40 7.39 -6.41 8.36
N LEU A 41 8.47 -6.05 9.07
CA LEU A 41 9.25 -4.86 8.72
C LEU A 41 10.13 -5.18 7.52
N VAL A 42 9.90 -4.50 6.41
CA VAL A 42 10.71 -4.65 5.19
C VAL A 42 11.89 -3.69 5.21
N GLU A 43 11.62 -2.40 5.39
CA GLU A 43 12.63 -1.33 5.36
C GLU A 43 12.14 -0.08 6.10
N VAL A 44 13.10 0.68 6.64
CA VAL A 44 12.87 2.06 7.10
C VAL A 44 13.64 2.99 6.16
N THR A 45 12.91 3.79 5.39
CA THR A 45 13.46 4.73 4.40
C THR A 45 14.01 5.99 5.08
N ASP A 46 14.94 6.69 4.42
CA ASP A 46 15.54 7.95 4.90
C ASP A 46 14.50 9.06 5.13
N ASP A 47 13.36 9.03 4.43
CA ASP A 47 12.25 9.98 4.57
C ASP A 47 11.35 9.70 5.80
N GLU A 48 11.87 8.97 6.79
CA GLU A 48 11.12 8.52 7.97
C GLU A 48 9.84 7.74 7.63
N MET A 49 9.87 6.98 6.53
CA MET A 49 8.78 6.10 6.11
C MET A 49 9.13 4.66 6.46
N VAL A 50 8.16 3.94 7.02
CA VAL A 50 8.30 2.53 7.41
C VAL A 50 7.52 1.69 6.41
N VAL A 51 8.21 0.81 5.70
CA VAL A 51 7.59 -0.13 4.75
C VAL A 51 7.31 -1.44 5.49
N LEU A 52 6.03 -1.74 5.66
CA LEU A 52 5.56 -2.97 6.27
C LEU A 52 4.95 -3.89 5.21
N ARG A 53 5.26 -5.19 5.28
CA ARG A 53 4.56 -6.20 4.51
C ARG A 53 3.40 -6.77 5.33
N VAL A 54 2.19 -6.59 4.83
CA VAL A 54 0.94 -7.07 5.44
C VAL A 54 0.34 -8.10 4.49
N GLY A 55 0.65 -9.37 4.70
CA GLY A 55 0.28 -10.44 3.75
C GLY A 55 1.14 -10.39 2.49
N GLU A 56 0.50 -10.15 1.33
CA GLU A 56 1.18 -10.04 0.03
C GLU A 56 1.41 -8.59 -0.43
N GLU A 57 0.93 -7.61 0.35
CA GLU A 57 1.03 -6.19 0.02
C GLU A 57 2.09 -5.49 0.89
N GLU A 58 2.78 -4.53 0.29
CA GLU A 58 3.73 -3.64 0.98
C GLU A 58 3.07 -2.27 1.16
N VAL A 59 3.04 -1.79 2.41
CA VAL A 59 2.39 -0.55 2.80
C VAL A 59 3.43 0.38 3.42
N SER A 60 3.53 1.60 2.90
CA SER A 60 4.40 2.64 3.44
C SER A 60 3.62 3.50 4.44
N ILE A 61 4.10 3.57 5.69
CA ILE A 61 3.46 4.29 6.79
C ILE A 61 4.47 5.27 7.40
N PRO A 62 4.12 6.55 7.61
CA PRO A 62 5.03 7.50 8.25
C PRO A 62 5.40 7.08 9.68
N LEU A 63 6.69 7.17 10.03
CA LEU A 63 7.23 6.76 11.34
C LEU A 63 6.51 7.46 12.51
N LEU A 64 6.10 8.71 12.32
CA LEU A 64 5.39 9.52 13.32
C LEU A 64 4.02 8.95 13.72
N VAL A 65 3.40 8.12 12.88
CA VAL A 65 2.09 7.53 13.14
C VAL A 65 2.19 6.38 14.14
N PHE A 66 3.37 5.78 14.32
CA PHE A 66 3.57 4.65 15.23
C PHE A 66 3.68 5.07 16.71
N SER A 67 3.37 4.13 17.59
CA SER A 67 3.50 4.26 19.03
C SER A 67 4.94 4.63 19.43
N VAL A 68 5.11 5.25 20.59
CA VAL A 68 6.45 5.60 21.11
C VAL A 68 7.35 4.36 21.22
N GLN A 69 6.78 3.22 21.62
CA GLN A 69 7.53 1.97 21.80
C GLN A 69 8.00 1.39 20.46
N ASP A 70 7.12 1.38 19.45
CA ASP A 70 7.48 0.86 18.13
C ASP A 70 8.45 1.78 17.39
N ARG A 71 8.32 3.10 17.54
CA ARG A 71 9.31 4.05 17.00
C ARG A 71 10.71 3.82 17.54
N THR A 72 10.84 3.59 18.85
CA THR A 72 12.15 3.27 19.46
C THR A 72 12.75 2.01 18.84
N TYR A 73 11.94 0.96 18.67
CA TYR A 73 12.37 -0.28 18.03
C TYR A 73 12.82 -0.05 16.57
N LEU A 74 12.05 0.73 15.79
CA LEU A 74 12.38 1.05 14.40
C LEU A 74 13.69 1.85 14.29
N HIS A 75 13.94 2.76 15.23
CA HIS A 75 15.22 3.48 15.29
C HIS A 75 16.41 2.57 15.62
N GLU A 76 16.22 1.48 16.36
CA GLU A 76 17.26 0.50 16.63
C GLU A 76 17.60 -0.37 15.41
N GLN A 77 16.64 -0.55 14.50
CA GLN A 77 16.81 -1.32 13.25
C GLN A 77 17.50 -0.51 12.13
N LEU A 78 17.57 0.82 12.26
CA LEU A 78 18.30 1.64 11.29
C LEU A 78 19.80 1.27 11.32
N PRO A 79 20.41 0.93 10.17
CA PRO A 79 21.83 0.62 10.13
C PRO A 79 22.64 1.80 10.68
N ASP A 80 23.69 1.52 11.46
CA ASP A 80 24.55 2.52 12.13
C ASP A 80 25.11 3.62 11.19
N LYS A 81 24.99 3.45 9.88
CA LYS A 81 25.35 4.43 8.86
C LYS A 81 24.55 5.75 8.93
N VAL A 82 23.40 5.78 9.61
CA VAL A 82 22.57 7.00 9.80
C VAL A 82 22.75 7.65 11.18
N LYS A 83 23.51 7.05 12.11
CA LYS A 83 23.82 7.64 13.43
C LYS A 83 24.86 8.78 13.38
N LYS A 84 24.81 9.65 12.36
CA LYS A 84 25.46 10.96 12.46
C LYS A 84 24.51 11.89 13.24
N PRO A 85 24.93 12.40 14.40
CA PRO A 85 24.04 13.08 15.33
C PRO A 85 23.60 14.44 14.77
N THR A 86 22.33 14.53 14.36
CA THR A 86 21.61 15.81 14.26
C THR A 86 21.25 16.28 15.68
N GLU A 87 22.27 16.72 16.42
CA GLU A 87 22.14 17.27 17.78
C GLU A 87 21.73 18.76 17.77
N GLN A 88 21.47 19.35 16.60
CA GLN A 88 21.22 20.79 16.48
C GLN A 88 19.74 21.20 16.43
N GLU A 89 18.77 20.26 16.37
CA GLU A 89 17.34 20.62 16.28
C GLU A 89 16.55 20.41 17.59
N VAL A 90 17.18 19.94 18.67
CA VAL A 90 16.49 19.77 19.98
C VAL A 90 16.53 21.03 20.87
N GLN A 91 17.24 22.09 20.46
CA GLN A 91 17.33 23.33 21.26
C GLN A 91 16.31 24.41 20.87
N ALA A 92 15.54 24.26 19.79
CA ALA A 92 14.55 25.27 19.37
C ALA A 92 13.14 25.09 19.96
N ALA A 93 12.77 23.89 20.45
CA ALA A 93 11.39 23.59 20.86
C ALA A 93 11.07 23.80 22.37
N LYS A 94 12.01 24.29 23.18
CA LYS A 94 11.82 24.43 24.64
C LYS A 94 11.32 25.80 25.14
N LYS A 95 10.86 26.71 24.27
CA LYS A 95 10.52 28.09 24.70
C LYS A 95 9.17 28.65 24.24
N SER A 96 8.10 27.87 24.37
CA SER A 96 6.70 28.35 24.47
C SER A 96 5.85 27.11 24.77
N THR A 97 5.15 26.93 25.89
CA THR A 97 4.23 27.86 26.55
C THR A 97 3.94 27.31 27.94
N GLN A 98 4.41 27.99 28.99
CA GLN A 98 3.85 27.89 30.33
C GLN A 98 2.90 29.08 30.52
N SER A 99 1.60 28.82 30.52
CA SER A 99 0.66 29.62 31.32
C SER A 99 -0.52 28.76 31.75
N LYS A 100 -0.63 28.58 33.07
CA LYS A 100 -1.78 28.08 33.83
C LYS A 100 -2.05 29.17 34.87
N PRO A 101 -3.30 29.53 35.18
CA PRO A 101 -4.03 28.85 36.25
C PRO A 101 -5.53 28.65 35.94
N ASN A 102 -6.08 27.47 36.20
CA ASN A 102 -6.80 27.08 37.42
C ASN A 102 -8.28 27.55 37.45
N ASN A 103 -9.22 26.64 37.17
CA ASN A 103 -10.54 26.73 37.77
C ASN A 103 -11.12 25.33 38.04
N LYS A 104 -11.47 25.12 39.30
CA LYS A 104 -12.11 23.93 39.88
C LYS A 104 -13.59 23.95 39.52
N LYS A 105 -14.13 22.90 38.88
CA LYS A 105 -15.50 22.45 39.17
C LYS A 105 -15.79 21.02 38.71
N SER A 106 -16.23 20.25 39.70
CA SER A 106 -17.23 19.18 39.66
C SER A 106 -17.01 17.95 38.78
N LYS A 107 -16.75 16.83 39.46
CA LYS A 107 -16.91 15.47 38.94
C LYS A 107 -18.39 15.24 38.60
N GLN A 108 -18.70 15.07 37.32
CA GLN A 108 -19.74 14.16 36.87
C GLN A 108 -19.04 13.10 36.03
N GLN A 109 -19.24 11.85 36.44
CA GLN A 109 -18.62 10.68 35.85
C GLN A 109 -19.41 10.35 34.57
N LEU A 110 -19.07 11.00 33.45
CA LEU A 110 -19.58 10.65 32.13
C LEU A 110 -18.85 9.39 31.65
N THR A 111 -19.60 8.32 31.47
CA THR A 111 -19.14 7.08 30.84
C THR A 111 -18.85 7.34 29.36
N GLY A 112 -17.68 6.92 28.89
CA GLY A 112 -17.10 7.25 27.58
C GLY A 112 -17.85 6.75 26.33
N ALA A 113 -19.06 6.22 26.47
CA ALA A 113 -19.92 5.85 25.35
C ALA A 113 -20.75 7.03 24.80
N ASP A 114 -21.01 8.06 25.61
CA ASP A 114 -21.87 9.18 25.21
C ASP A 114 -21.09 10.39 24.66
N LEU A 115 -19.75 10.33 24.64
CA LEU A 115 -18.88 11.39 24.09
C LEU A 115 -18.43 11.14 22.65
N TYR A 116 -18.93 10.09 21.99
CA TYR A 116 -18.76 9.97 20.54
C TYR A 116 -19.82 10.81 19.83
N GLN A 117 -19.53 12.10 19.67
CA GLN A 117 -20.14 12.85 18.58
C GLN A 117 -19.25 12.63 17.35
N PRO A 118 -19.70 11.87 16.33
CA PRO A 118 -18.99 11.87 15.06
C PRO A 118 -18.85 13.33 14.62
N PRO A 119 -17.70 13.73 14.06
CA PRO A 119 -17.50 15.10 13.61
C PRO A 119 -18.68 15.48 12.71
N ARG A 120 -19.45 16.49 13.13
CA ARG A 120 -20.52 17.04 12.29
C ARG A 120 -19.82 17.50 11.01
N LYS A 121 -20.07 16.79 9.90
CA LYS A 121 -19.68 17.20 8.55
C LYS A 121 -20.15 18.64 8.37
N ASN A 122 -19.27 19.60 8.59
CA ASN A 122 -19.53 20.99 8.22
C ASN A 122 -19.64 20.99 6.70
N GLN A 123 -20.85 21.27 6.21
CA GLN A 123 -21.32 21.06 4.85
C GLN A 123 -20.71 21.99 3.79
N ASN A 124 -19.58 22.61 4.06
CA ASN A 124 -18.92 23.55 3.14
C ASN A 124 -17.48 23.10 2.82
N TYR A 125 -17.32 21.83 2.50
CA TYR A 125 -16.13 21.38 1.79
C TYR A 125 -16.52 21.25 0.31
N TYR A 126 -16.47 22.37 -0.41
CA TYR A 126 -16.54 22.36 -1.86
C TYR A 126 -15.24 21.73 -2.35
N LEU A 127 -15.27 20.41 -2.63
CA LEU A 127 -14.22 19.80 -3.44
C LEU A 127 -14.33 20.41 -4.84
N GLU A 128 -13.41 21.31 -5.16
CA GLU A 128 -13.22 21.77 -6.53
C GLU A 128 -12.63 20.62 -7.34
N TYR A 129 -13.33 20.23 -8.41
CA TYR A 129 -12.91 19.17 -9.31
C TYR A 129 -12.24 19.78 -10.54
N TYR A 130 -11.09 19.21 -10.95
CA TYR A 130 -10.32 19.69 -12.09
C TYR A 130 -10.11 18.58 -13.11
N CYS A 131 -10.15 18.92 -14.41
CA CYS A 131 -9.79 17.97 -15.45
C CYS A 131 -8.27 17.74 -15.48
N SER A 132 -7.80 16.49 -15.43
CA SER A 132 -6.36 16.17 -15.46
C SER A 132 -5.66 16.54 -16.77
N VAL A 133 -6.41 16.71 -17.86
CA VAL A 133 -5.85 17.03 -19.19
C VAL A 133 -5.74 18.53 -19.42
N CYS A 134 -6.77 19.29 -19.06
CA CYS A 134 -6.85 20.73 -19.37
C CYS A 134 -6.91 21.64 -18.14
N TYR A 135 -6.93 21.07 -16.94
CA TYR A 135 -7.05 21.79 -15.65
C TYR A 135 -8.26 22.71 -15.53
N GLY A 136 -9.27 22.52 -16.38
CA GLY A 136 -10.52 23.26 -16.32
C GLY A 136 -11.39 22.79 -15.14
N GLU A 137 -12.03 23.74 -14.47
CA GLU A 137 -12.99 23.47 -13.40
C GLU A 137 -14.18 22.66 -13.92
N LEU A 138 -14.51 21.60 -13.19
CA LEU A 138 -15.60 20.69 -13.45
C LEU A 138 -16.72 20.89 -12.42
N SER A 139 -17.96 20.90 -12.89
CA SER A 139 -19.12 20.87 -11.98
C SER A 139 -19.16 19.52 -11.25
N SER A 140 -19.58 19.53 -9.98
CA SER A 140 -19.76 18.33 -9.13
C SER A 140 -20.73 17.28 -9.70
N LYS A 141 -21.49 17.61 -10.76
CA LYS A 141 -22.30 16.65 -11.53
C LYS A 141 -21.49 15.83 -12.56
N SER A 142 -20.27 16.23 -12.86
CA SER A 142 -19.42 15.61 -13.89
C SER A 142 -18.64 14.48 -13.23
N GLY A 143 -19.17 13.26 -13.30
CA GLY A 143 -18.54 12.08 -12.72
C GLY A 143 -17.66 11.31 -13.70
N VAL A 144 -17.03 10.24 -13.20
CA VAL A 144 -16.32 9.25 -14.01
C VAL A 144 -17.22 8.74 -15.15
N GLY A 145 -16.66 8.67 -16.36
CA GLY A 145 -17.38 8.27 -17.57
C GLY A 145 -18.06 9.43 -18.32
N THR A 146 -17.99 10.67 -17.82
CA THR A 146 -18.43 11.86 -18.56
C THR A 146 -17.29 12.50 -19.33
N VAL A 147 -17.63 13.29 -20.35
CA VAL A 147 -16.67 14.01 -21.20
C VAL A 147 -16.47 15.42 -20.63
N CYS A 148 -15.22 15.85 -20.48
CA CYS A 148 -14.91 17.20 -20.03
C CYS A 148 -15.45 18.26 -21.01
N PRO A 149 -16.19 19.29 -20.55
CA PRO A 149 -16.78 20.30 -21.42
C PRO A 149 -15.74 21.25 -22.05
N HIS A 150 -14.54 21.34 -21.44
CA HIS A 150 -13.48 22.24 -21.91
C HIS A 150 -12.61 21.62 -23.01
N CYS A 151 -12.25 20.34 -22.87
CA CYS A 151 -11.29 19.68 -23.77
C CYS A 151 -11.81 18.43 -24.49
N GLY A 152 -12.98 17.90 -24.12
CA GLY A 152 -13.54 16.72 -24.75
C GLY A 152 -12.92 15.38 -24.31
N SER A 153 -12.03 15.36 -23.30
CA SER A 153 -11.47 14.10 -22.78
C SER A 153 -12.46 13.35 -21.88
N LEU A 154 -12.49 12.02 -21.98
CA LEU A 154 -13.27 11.17 -21.07
C LEU A 154 -12.60 11.10 -19.69
N ILE A 155 -13.37 11.38 -18.63
CA ILE A 155 -12.88 11.29 -17.24
C ILE A 155 -12.85 9.81 -16.82
N MET A 156 -11.65 9.25 -16.65
CA MET A 156 -11.48 7.81 -16.34
C MET A 156 -11.47 7.49 -14.84
N GLY A 157 -11.17 8.46 -13.98
CA GLY A 157 -11.12 8.28 -12.54
C GLY A 157 -11.25 9.59 -11.78
N GLU A 158 -11.60 9.47 -10.51
CA GLU A 158 -11.65 10.53 -9.49
C GLU A 158 -10.56 10.22 -8.46
N GLU A 159 -9.62 11.15 -8.28
CA GLU A 159 -8.57 11.07 -7.27
C GLU A 159 -8.96 11.93 -6.06
N ASP A 160 -8.68 11.44 -4.85
CA ASP A 160 -8.82 12.24 -3.63
C ASP A 160 -7.63 13.19 -3.44
N GLU A 161 -7.69 14.00 -2.38
CA GLU A 161 -6.63 14.95 -2.00
C GLU A 161 -5.29 14.28 -1.66
N HIS A 162 -5.28 12.96 -1.47
CA HIS A 162 -4.10 12.17 -1.17
C HIS A 162 -3.56 11.44 -2.40
N GLY A 163 -4.13 11.69 -3.59
CA GLY A 163 -3.75 11.05 -4.84
C GLY A 163 -4.26 9.62 -5.01
N ASN A 164 -5.21 9.16 -4.19
CA ASN A 164 -5.80 7.84 -4.33
C ASN A 164 -7.01 7.88 -5.26
N LEU A 165 -7.13 6.91 -6.17
CA LEU A 165 -8.34 6.72 -6.98
C LEU A 165 -9.53 6.25 -6.12
N VAL A 166 -10.50 7.14 -5.91
CA VAL A 166 -11.73 6.89 -5.12
C VAL A 166 -12.83 6.26 -5.97
N ARG A 167 -12.93 6.68 -7.24
CA ARG A 167 -13.88 6.15 -8.20
C ARG A 167 -13.21 6.00 -9.56
N GLY A 168 -13.47 4.88 -10.21
CA GLY A 168 -12.86 4.52 -11.48
C GLY A 168 -13.00 3.02 -11.70
N SER A 169 -13.26 2.60 -12.93
CA SER A 169 -13.04 1.19 -13.25
C SER A 169 -11.53 0.98 -13.19
N ARG A 170 -11.04 0.35 -12.11
CA ARG A 170 -9.71 -0.26 -12.17
C ARG A 170 -9.70 -1.08 -13.45
N PRO A 171 -8.73 -0.88 -14.36
CA PRO A 171 -8.69 -1.68 -15.57
C PRO A 171 -8.75 -3.15 -15.12
N PRO A 172 -9.59 -3.97 -15.77
CA PRO A 172 -9.76 -5.35 -15.31
C PRO A 172 -8.39 -6.01 -15.24
N TRP A 173 -8.17 -6.89 -14.27
CA TRP A 173 -6.84 -7.46 -13.95
C TRP A 173 -6.06 -7.97 -15.18
N PHE A 174 -6.76 -8.40 -16.23
CA PHE A 174 -6.17 -8.86 -17.50
C PHE A 174 -5.61 -7.76 -18.40
N ALA A 175 -6.00 -6.50 -18.23
CA ALA A 175 -5.51 -5.37 -19.02
C ALA A 175 -4.03 -5.05 -18.76
N ASN A 176 -3.52 -5.43 -17.58
CA ASN A 176 -2.11 -5.31 -17.24
C ASN A 176 -1.28 -6.54 -17.62
N ILE A 177 -1.90 -7.60 -18.18
CA ILE A 177 -1.13 -8.75 -18.67
C ILE A 177 -0.36 -8.28 -19.90
N PRO A 178 0.99 -8.31 -19.88
CA PRO A 178 1.77 -7.86 -21.03
C PRO A 178 1.39 -8.74 -22.22
N VAL A 179 1.16 -8.12 -23.38
CA VAL A 179 0.76 -8.81 -24.63
C VAL A 179 1.68 -10.00 -24.96
N ARG A 180 2.94 -9.93 -24.52
CA ARG A 180 3.93 -11.02 -24.64
C ARG A 180 3.53 -12.29 -23.89
N LEU A 181 2.92 -12.20 -22.71
CA LEU A 181 2.48 -13.35 -21.92
C LEU A 181 1.35 -14.12 -22.62
N ILE A 182 0.38 -13.37 -23.18
CA ILE A 182 -0.70 -13.96 -23.99
C ILE A 182 -0.11 -14.67 -25.21
N GLY A 183 0.85 -14.04 -25.90
CA GLY A 183 1.57 -14.67 -27.01
C GLY A 183 2.29 -15.96 -26.62
N PHE A 184 2.96 -15.98 -25.46
CA PHE A 184 3.63 -17.18 -24.93
C PHE A 184 2.66 -18.31 -24.61
N LEU A 185 1.52 -18.03 -23.98
CA LEU A 185 0.50 -19.03 -23.66
C LEU A 185 -0.10 -19.63 -24.94
N VAL A 186 -0.42 -18.80 -25.93
CA VAL A 186 -0.93 -19.27 -27.22
C VAL A 186 0.12 -20.14 -27.92
N PHE A 187 1.38 -19.72 -27.93
CA PHE A 187 2.47 -20.50 -28.53
C PHE A 187 2.66 -21.86 -27.85
N MET A 188 2.58 -21.92 -26.51
CA MET A 188 2.62 -23.17 -25.73
C MET A 188 1.48 -24.11 -26.09
N VAL A 189 0.25 -23.60 -26.17
CA VAL A 189 -0.93 -24.41 -26.53
C VAL A 189 -0.83 -24.93 -27.97
N VAL A 190 -0.41 -24.09 -28.92
CA VAL A 190 -0.22 -24.52 -30.32
C VAL A 190 0.92 -25.55 -30.43
N SER A 191 2.02 -25.35 -29.72
CA SER A 191 3.16 -26.28 -29.73
C SER A 191 2.81 -27.64 -29.15
N THR A 192 2.04 -27.67 -28.05
CA THR A 192 1.57 -28.91 -27.45
C THR A 192 0.56 -29.60 -28.36
N ALA A 193 -0.42 -28.87 -28.92
CA ALA A 193 -1.38 -29.41 -29.89
C ALA A 193 -0.70 -29.99 -31.15
N TRP A 194 0.31 -29.31 -31.70
CA TRP A 194 1.10 -29.83 -32.83
C TRP A 194 1.78 -31.14 -32.46
N LYS A 195 2.43 -31.20 -31.29
CA LYS A 195 3.11 -32.40 -30.82
C LYS A 195 2.14 -33.58 -30.67
N PHE A 196 0.91 -33.34 -30.20
CA PHE A 196 -0.13 -34.35 -30.12
C PHE A 196 -0.65 -34.84 -31.48
N ARG A 197 -0.65 -33.99 -32.51
CA ARG A 197 -1.05 -34.40 -33.87
C ARG A 197 -0.21 -35.55 -34.45
N ARG A 198 1.05 -35.69 -34.01
CA ARG A 198 1.91 -36.82 -34.42
C ARG A 198 1.51 -38.17 -33.80
N PHE A 199 0.65 -38.18 -32.79
CA PHE A 199 0.23 -39.39 -32.09
C PHE A 199 -1.11 -39.97 -32.59
N ILE A 200 -1.79 -39.32 -33.54
CA ILE A 200 -3.03 -39.84 -34.13
C ILE A 200 -2.65 -40.68 -35.35
N PRO A 201 -2.76 -42.03 -35.30
CA PRO A 201 -2.55 -42.85 -36.48
C PRO A 201 -3.65 -42.55 -37.51
N VAL A 202 -3.24 -42.21 -38.74
CA VAL A 202 -4.17 -42.06 -39.87
C VAL A 202 -4.47 -43.48 -40.34
N GLY A 203 -5.64 -44.00 -39.93
CA GLY A 203 -6.19 -45.27 -40.41
C GLY A 203 -6.88 -45.12 -41.75
#